data_AF-X0YIW8-F1
#
_entry.id   AF-X0YIW8-F1
#
_cell.length_a   1.000
_cell.length_b   1.000
_cell.length_c   1.000
_cell.angle_alpha   90.00
_cell.angle_beta   90.00
_cell.angle_gamma   90.00
#
_symmetry.space_group_name_H-M   'P 1'
#
loop_
_entity.id
_entity.type
_entity.pdbx_description
1 polymer ?
#
loop_
_entity_poly.entity_id
_entity_poly.type
_entity_poly.pdbx_seq_one_letter_code
_entity_poly.pdbx_strand_id
1 'polypeptide(L)'
;MALDIVMSAPTAGQSAPEPELPHDFDHTHSDVSGGWLRAATFGAMDGLVSNTALIAGVAASAGAQTVVLSGVAGLLAGAFSMAMGEYTSVTTANEQIESEVGVERRAFRNFPQAERAELIGMLVEMGLTEATAKVASEEIHRDESAALNFHLSHELGVDPREKPS
;
A
#
# COMPACT_ATOMS: atom_id res chain seq x y z
N MET A 1 9.27 -73.65 24.54
CA MET A 1 9.02 -73.46 23.10
C MET A 1 7.61 -72.87 23.00
N ALA A 2 7.46 -71.57 23.26
CA ALA A 2 7.37 -70.48 22.26
C ALA A 2 6.22 -70.73 21.27
N LEU A 3 5.28 -69.84 20.98
CA LEU A 3 4.78 -68.55 21.48
C LEU A 3 3.40 -68.40 20.73
N ASP A 4 2.72 -67.25 20.83
CA ASP A 4 1.65 -66.80 19.91
C ASP A 4 0.23 -67.42 20.12
N ILE A 5 -0.88 -66.70 20.23
CA ILE A 5 -1.26 -65.34 19.83
C ILE A 5 -2.21 -64.74 20.90
N VAL A 6 -1.89 -63.51 21.28
CA VAL A 6 -2.74 -62.59 22.05
C VAL A 6 -3.87 -62.07 21.14
N MET A 7 -5.13 -62.26 21.55
CA MET A 7 -6.23 -61.43 21.05
C MET A 7 -6.17 -60.07 21.75
N SER A 8 -5.70 -59.04 21.04
CA SER A 8 -5.76 -57.65 21.47
C SER A 8 -6.73 -56.86 20.58
N ALA A 9 -7.86 -56.50 21.16
CA ALA A 9 -8.58 -55.26 20.90
C ALA A 9 -9.03 -54.75 22.29
N PRO A 10 -9.18 -53.44 22.56
CA PRO A 10 -9.33 -52.34 21.61
C PRO A 10 -8.35 -51.18 21.87
N THR A 11 -8.04 -50.40 20.85
CA THR A 11 -7.50 -49.05 21.06
C THR A 11 -8.37 -48.08 20.27
N ALA A 12 -9.25 -47.39 20.99
CA ALA A 12 -9.89 -46.19 20.51
C ALA A 12 -8.77 -45.22 20.11
N GLY A 13 -8.55 -45.09 18.80
CA GLY A 13 -7.66 -44.10 18.23
C GLY A 13 -8.17 -42.74 18.63
N GLN A 14 -7.41 -42.08 19.49
CA GLN A 14 -7.56 -40.69 19.86
C GLN A 14 -7.70 -39.87 18.58
N SER A 15 -8.80 -39.14 18.45
CA SER A 15 -8.94 -38.06 17.49
C SER A 15 -7.76 -37.11 17.71
N ALA A 16 -6.83 -37.07 16.76
CA ALA A 16 -5.83 -36.02 16.74
C ALA A 16 -6.60 -34.68 16.72
N PRO A 17 -6.31 -33.72 17.62
CA PRO A 17 -6.82 -32.38 17.43
C PRO A 17 -6.23 -31.87 16.10
N GLU A 18 -7.10 -31.48 15.18
CA GLU A 18 -6.70 -30.69 14.01
C GLU A 18 -5.91 -29.47 14.53
N PRO A 19 -4.79 -29.08 13.89
CA PRO A 19 -4.17 -27.81 14.24
C PRO A 19 -5.11 -26.69 13.80
N GLU A 20 -5.98 -26.25 14.71
CA GLU A 20 -6.60 -24.93 14.66
C GLU A 20 -5.48 -23.89 14.63
N LEU A 21 -5.26 -23.24 13.49
CA LEU A 21 -4.58 -21.95 13.46
C LEU A 21 -5.14 -21.06 12.34
N PRO A 22 -6.27 -20.36 12.55
CA PRO A 22 -6.42 -19.04 11.98
C PRO A 22 -5.64 -18.06 12.87
N HIS A 23 -4.43 -17.68 12.45
CA HIS A 23 -3.69 -16.52 12.96
C HIS A 23 -4.36 -15.19 12.53
N ASP A 24 -5.68 -15.11 12.65
CA ASP A 24 -6.50 -14.05 12.04
C ASP A 24 -6.97 -13.00 13.06
N PHE A 25 -6.64 -13.18 14.35
CA PHE A 25 -7.20 -12.37 15.44
C PHE A 25 -6.26 -11.32 16.05
N ASP A 26 -4.98 -11.24 15.65
CA ASP A 26 -4.01 -10.34 16.31
C ASP A 26 -3.17 -9.46 15.37
N HIS A 27 -3.44 -9.45 14.07
CA HIS A 27 -2.68 -8.64 13.11
C HIS A 27 -3.45 -7.38 12.72
N THR A 28 -3.62 -6.46 13.67
CA THR A 28 -3.96 -5.07 13.34
C THR A 28 -2.66 -4.33 13.03
N HIS A 29 -2.33 -4.22 11.75
CA HIS A 29 -1.25 -3.34 11.31
C HIS A 29 -1.74 -1.89 11.41
N SER A 30 -1.03 -1.07 12.19
CA SER A 30 -1.21 0.37 12.11
C SER A 30 -0.89 0.82 10.68
N ASP A 31 -1.73 1.68 10.10
CA ASP A 31 -1.45 2.32 8.82
C ASP A 31 -0.17 3.14 8.94
N VAL A 32 0.96 2.53 8.55
CA VAL A 32 2.28 3.15 8.56
C VAL A 32 2.46 4.10 7.37
N SER A 33 1.48 4.19 6.48
CA SER A 33 1.50 5.10 5.33
C SER A 33 1.61 6.56 5.76
N GLY A 34 1.19 6.91 6.98
CA GLY A 34 1.61 8.12 7.70
C GLY A 34 1.37 9.45 6.99
N GLY A 35 0.61 9.45 5.89
CA GLY A 35 0.53 10.57 4.94
C GLY A 35 0.02 11.83 5.60
N TRP A 36 -1.08 11.71 6.34
CA TRP A 36 -1.71 12.82 7.05
C TRP A 36 -0.82 13.36 8.20
N LEU A 37 -0.12 12.49 8.94
CA LEU A 37 0.74 12.89 10.06
C LEU A 37 1.97 13.63 9.55
N ARG A 38 2.56 13.14 8.45
CA ARG A 38 3.66 13.80 7.76
C ARG A 38 3.23 15.17 7.25
N ALA A 39 2.11 15.25 6.52
CA ALA A 39 1.58 16.51 6.00
C ALA A 39 1.25 17.50 7.11
N ALA A 40 0.59 17.07 8.19
CA ALA A 40 0.25 17.90 9.34
C ALA A 40 1.50 18.44 10.06
N THR A 41 2.51 17.59 10.27
CA THR A 41 3.76 17.99 10.93
C THR A 41 4.53 19.01 10.09
N PHE A 42 4.68 18.77 8.79
CA PHE A 42 5.32 19.73 7.90
C PHE A 42 4.55 21.04 7.80
N GLY A 43 3.21 21.00 7.73
CA GLY A 43 2.38 22.19 7.71
C GLY A 43 2.47 23.01 8.99
N ALA A 44 2.50 22.37 10.15
CA ALA A 44 2.70 23.06 11.43
C ALA A 44 4.08 23.72 11.51
N MET A 45 5.14 23.00 11.10
CA MET A 45 6.50 23.52 11.14
C MET A 45 6.71 24.68 10.16
N ASP A 46 6.28 24.53 8.91
CA ASP A 46 6.36 25.59 7.91
C ASP A 46 5.52 26.80 8.30
N GLY A 47 4.28 26.59 8.75
CA GLY A 47 3.38 27.66 9.19
C GLY A 47 3.95 28.45 10.38
N LEU A 48 4.55 27.78 11.36
CA LEU A 48 5.19 28.47 12.50
C LEU A 48 6.42 29.27 12.06
N VAL A 49 7.34 28.65 11.31
CA VAL A 49 8.60 29.30 10.93
C VAL A 49 8.35 30.45 9.95
N SER A 50 7.61 30.19 8.87
CA SER A 50 7.34 31.19 7.83
C SER A 50 6.53 32.37 8.37
N ASN A 51 5.49 32.10 9.17
CA ASN A 51 4.64 33.17 9.69
C ASN A 51 5.32 33.98 10.80
N THR A 52 6.17 33.35 11.63
CA THR A 52 6.97 34.09 12.63
C THR A 52 7.98 34.99 11.94
N ALA A 53 8.65 34.51 10.89
CA ALA A 53 9.56 35.31 10.09
C ALA A 53 8.84 36.50 9.40
N LEU A 54 7.65 36.24 8.84
CA LEU A 54 6.80 37.28 8.24
C LEU A 54 6.42 38.35 9.27
N ILE A 55 5.88 37.94 10.42
CA ILE A 55 5.48 38.84 11.51
C ILE A 55 6.67 39.66 12.00
N ALA A 56 7.84 39.03 12.21
CA ALA A 56 9.05 39.72 12.64
C ALA A 56 9.50 40.78 11.62
N GLY A 57 9.46 40.46 10.32
CA GLY A 57 9.80 41.40 9.25
C GLY A 57 8.83 42.57 9.16
N VAL A 58 7.52 42.32 9.24
CA VAL A 58 6.49 43.37 9.19
C VAL A 58 6.55 44.25 10.44
N ALA A 59 6.76 43.66 11.62
CA ALA A 59 6.85 44.38 12.89
C ALA A 59 8.05 45.33 12.99
N ALA A 60 9.07 45.15 12.15
CA ALA A 60 10.23 46.04 12.12
C ALA A 60 9.89 47.48 11.67
N SER A 61 8.78 47.68 10.95
CA SER A 61 8.40 49.00 10.41
C SER A 61 6.91 49.33 10.46
N ALA A 62 6.04 48.36 10.74
CA ALA A 62 4.59 48.55 10.73
C ALA A 62 3.96 48.59 12.14
N GLY A 63 2.78 49.19 12.24
CA GLY A 63 1.98 49.22 13.47
C GLY A 63 1.31 47.89 13.80
N ALA A 64 0.86 47.74 15.04
CA ALA A 64 0.30 46.48 15.57
C ALA A 64 -0.86 45.90 14.73
N GLN A 65 -1.77 46.76 14.22
CA GLN A 65 -2.87 46.30 13.37
C GLN A 65 -2.39 45.65 12.08
N THR A 66 -1.38 46.24 11.42
CA THR A 66 -0.78 45.69 10.21
C THR A 66 -0.08 44.37 10.49
N VAL A 67 0.63 44.25 11.62
CA VAL A 67 1.30 43.01 12.02
C VAL A 67 0.30 41.86 12.20
N VAL A 68 -0.81 42.11 12.92
CA VAL A 68 -1.85 41.10 13.14
C VAL A 68 -2.51 40.71 11.82
N LEU A 69 -2.87 41.68 10.98
CA LEU A 69 -3.50 41.40 9.70
C LEU A 69 -2.59 40.59 8.78
N SER A 70 -1.31 40.95 8.69
CA SER A 70 -0.31 40.22 7.89
C SER A 70 -0.09 38.80 8.41
N GLY A 71 -0.03 38.60 9.73
CA GLY A 71 0.12 37.27 10.32
C GLY A 71 -1.09 36.36 10.07
N VAL A 72 -2.31 36.89 10.19
CA VAL A 72 -3.54 36.12 9.89
C VAL A 72 -3.63 35.80 8.40
N ALA A 73 -3.35 36.79 7.54
CA ALA A 73 -3.34 36.58 6.09
C ALA A 73 -2.27 35.56 5.67
N GLY A 74 -1.07 35.64 6.24
CA GLY A 74 0.02 34.69 6.00
C GLY A 74 -0.33 33.26 6.40
N LEU A 75 -0.90 33.07 7.59
CA LEU A 75 -1.38 31.76 8.04
C LEU A 75 -2.44 31.17 7.11
N LEU A 76 -3.44 31.97 6.73
CA LEU A 76 -4.50 31.51 5.83
C LEU A 76 -3.95 31.16 4.45
N ALA A 77 -3.09 32.02 3.89
CA ALA A 77 -2.45 31.78 2.60
C ALA A 77 -1.60 30.50 2.63
N GLY A 78 -0.79 30.31 3.69
CA GLY A 78 0.02 29.10 3.87
C GLY A 78 -0.84 27.84 4.01
N ALA A 79 -1.89 27.89 4.83
CA ALA A 79 -2.80 26.77 5.01
C ALA A 79 -3.50 26.35 3.70
N PHE A 80 -4.01 27.31 2.93
CA PHE A 80 -4.63 27.02 1.62
C PHE A 80 -3.63 26.47 0.61
N SER A 81 -2.42 27.02 0.57
CA SER A 81 -1.34 26.55 -0.32
C SER A 81 -0.98 25.09 -0.01
N MET A 82 -0.78 24.76 1.27
CA MET A 82 -0.48 23.39 1.70
C MET A 82 -1.63 22.42 1.40
N ALA A 83 -2.87 22.82 1.69
CA ALA A 83 -4.04 21.99 1.42
C ALA A 83 -4.22 21.70 -0.07
N MET A 84 -4.06 22.72 -0.94
CA MET A 84 -4.13 22.53 -2.39
C MET A 84 -2.95 21.71 -2.92
N GLY A 85 -1.75 21.89 -2.34
CA GLY A 85 -0.56 21.11 -2.68
C GLY A 85 -0.75 19.62 -2.41
N GLU A 86 -1.23 19.27 -1.22
CA GLU A 86 -1.51 17.87 -0.85
C GLU A 86 -2.62 17.28 -1.73
N TYR A 87 -3.73 18.01 -1.92
CA TYR A 87 -4.82 17.58 -2.80
C TYR A 87 -4.34 17.29 -4.22
N THR A 88 -3.55 18.20 -4.79
CA THR A 88 -3.02 18.05 -6.15
C THR A 88 -2.04 16.88 -6.22
N SER A 89 -1.21 16.70 -5.19
CA SER A 89 -0.27 15.57 -5.09
C SER A 89 -0.99 14.23 -5.08
N VAL A 90 -2.00 14.07 -4.23
CA VAL A 90 -2.82 12.84 -4.13
C VAL A 90 -3.57 12.59 -5.44
N THR A 91 -4.15 13.64 -6.02
CA THR A 91 -4.87 13.53 -7.30
C THR A 91 -3.93 13.07 -8.41
N THR A 92 -2.74 13.66 -8.52
CA THR A 92 -1.74 13.30 -9.54
C THR A 92 -1.25 11.86 -9.35
N ALA A 93 -1.02 11.43 -8.10
CA ALA A 93 -0.65 10.04 -7.81
C ALA A 93 -1.75 9.07 -8.23
N ASN A 94 -3.02 9.39 -7.93
CA ASN A 94 -4.16 8.57 -8.33
C ASN A 94 -4.35 8.51 -9.85
N GLU A 95 -4.17 9.62 -10.55
CA GLU A 95 -4.22 9.67 -12.03
C GLU A 95 -3.09 8.84 -12.65
N GLN A 96 -1.88 8.88 -12.08
CA GLN A 96 -0.76 8.06 -12.53
C GLN A 96 -1.06 6.55 -12.36
N ILE A 97 -1.61 6.14 -11.21
CA ILE A 97 -2.02 4.74 -10.97
C ILE A 97 -3.07 4.31 -12.00
N GLU A 98 -4.08 5.16 -12.26
CA GLU A 98 -5.13 4.85 -13.23
C GLU A 98 -4.61 4.76 -14.67
N SER A 99 -3.66 5.62 -15.04
CA SER A 99 -2.96 5.53 -16.32
C SER A 99 -2.25 4.19 -16.48
N GLU A 100 -1.54 3.75 -15.45
CA GLU A 100 -0.77 2.50 -15.46
C GLU A 100 -1.66 1.27 -15.50
N VAL A 101 -2.75 1.25 -14.74
CA VAL A 101 -3.82 0.23 -14.87
C VAL A 101 -4.31 0.14 -16.32
N GLY A 102 -4.40 1.29 -16.99
CA GLY A 102 -4.77 1.36 -18.40
C GLY A 102 -3.70 0.79 -19.34
N VAL A 103 -2.42 0.97 -19.05
CA VAL A 103 -1.29 0.37 -19.79
C VAL A 103 -1.34 -1.14 -19.65
N GLU A 104 -1.43 -1.63 -18.41
CA GLU A 104 -1.41 -3.05 -18.08
C GLU A 104 -2.56 -3.81 -18.72
N ARG A 105 -3.78 -3.26 -18.63
CA ARG A 105 -4.95 -3.85 -19.30
C ARG A 105 -4.78 -3.94 -20.82
N ARG A 106 -4.05 -3.01 -21.45
CA ARG A 106 -3.74 -3.10 -22.89
C ARG A 106 -2.70 -4.18 -23.15
N ALA A 107 -1.72 -4.36 -22.26
CA ALA A 107 -0.69 -5.38 -22.36
C ALA A 107 -1.31 -6.79 -22.29
N PHE A 108 -2.14 -7.08 -21.28
CA PHE A 108 -2.94 -8.31 -21.18
C PHE A 108 -3.76 -8.64 -22.42
N ARG A 109 -4.42 -7.64 -23.01
CA ARG A 109 -5.23 -7.85 -24.22
C ARG A 109 -4.40 -8.10 -25.46
N ASN A 110 -3.27 -7.40 -25.62
CA ASN A 110 -2.51 -7.41 -26.86
C ASN A 110 -1.42 -8.49 -26.87
N PHE A 111 -0.87 -8.83 -25.70
CA PHE A 111 0.30 -9.70 -25.53
C PHE A 111 0.12 -10.74 -24.40
N PRO A 112 -0.97 -11.54 -24.37
CA PRO A 112 -1.28 -12.43 -23.25
C PRO A 112 -0.22 -13.52 -22.98
N GLN A 113 0.58 -13.88 -23.99
CA GLN A 113 1.68 -14.83 -23.81
C GLN A 113 2.91 -14.18 -23.16
N ALA A 114 3.12 -12.88 -23.40
CA ALA A 114 4.21 -12.13 -22.79
C ALA A 114 3.93 -11.92 -21.30
N GLU A 115 2.72 -11.48 -20.93
CA GLU A 115 2.31 -11.30 -19.52
C GLU A 115 2.49 -12.59 -18.70
N ARG A 116 2.11 -13.74 -19.27
CA ARG A 116 2.32 -15.03 -18.61
C ARG A 116 3.78 -15.35 -18.38
N ALA A 117 4.64 -15.05 -19.36
CA ALA A 117 6.07 -15.29 -19.27
C ALA A 117 6.72 -14.36 -18.23
N GLU A 118 6.25 -13.13 -18.14
CA GLU A 118 6.65 -12.15 -17.14
C GLU A 118 6.26 -12.60 -15.72
N LEU A 119 5.02 -13.03 -15.50
CA LEU A 119 4.60 -13.57 -14.21
C LEU A 119 5.40 -14.81 -13.79
N ILE A 120 5.74 -15.68 -14.74
CA ILE A 120 6.63 -16.83 -14.47
C ILE A 120 7.99 -16.34 -13.99
N GLY A 121 8.56 -15.33 -14.66
CA GLY A 121 9.83 -14.70 -14.27
C GLY A 121 9.77 -14.16 -12.84
N MET A 122 8.75 -13.36 -12.52
CA MET A 122 8.56 -12.79 -11.19
C MET A 122 8.45 -13.87 -10.10
N LEU A 123 7.65 -14.92 -10.35
CA LEU A 123 7.48 -16.04 -9.42
C LEU A 123 8.80 -16.79 -9.18
N VAL A 124 9.61 -16.96 -10.21
CA VAL A 124 10.95 -17.56 -10.08
C VAL A 124 11.88 -16.67 -9.25
N GLU A 125 11.85 -15.35 -9.45
CA GLU A 125 12.64 -14.40 -8.64
C GLU A 125 12.23 -14.40 -7.16
N MET A 126 10.95 -14.63 -6.87
CA MET A 126 10.45 -14.86 -5.51
C MET A 126 10.85 -16.23 -4.91
N GLY A 127 11.53 -17.07 -5.69
CA GLY A 127 12.10 -18.35 -5.24
C GLY A 127 11.31 -19.59 -5.62
N LEU A 128 10.28 -19.48 -6.47
CA LEU A 128 9.58 -20.67 -6.99
C LEU A 128 10.44 -21.38 -8.03
N THR A 129 10.26 -22.70 -8.15
CA THR A 129 10.81 -23.43 -9.28
C THR A 129 10.10 -23.02 -10.56
N GLU A 130 10.78 -23.07 -11.71
CA GLU A 130 10.17 -22.74 -13.01
C GLU A 130 8.91 -23.60 -13.30
N ALA A 131 8.92 -24.87 -12.89
CA ALA A 131 7.77 -25.76 -13.03
C ALA A 131 6.56 -25.29 -12.21
N THR A 132 6.79 -24.90 -10.95
CA THR A 132 5.74 -24.37 -10.07
C THR A 132 5.25 -23.00 -10.57
N ALA A 133 6.16 -22.12 -10.98
CA ALA A 133 5.84 -20.79 -11.49
C ALA A 133 4.96 -20.86 -12.76
N LYS A 134 5.21 -21.81 -13.66
CA LYS A 134 4.36 -22.06 -14.84
C LYS A 134 2.93 -22.45 -14.47
N VAL A 135 2.78 -23.38 -13.51
CA VAL A 135 1.44 -23.82 -13.05
C VAL A 135 0.73 -22.66 -12.35
N ALA A 136 1.41 -21.97 -11.44
CA ALA A 136 0.84 -20.85 -10.71
C ALA A 136 0.43 -19.69 -11.64
N SER A 137 1.27 -19.35 -12.62
CA SER A 137 0.96 -18.31 -13.61
C SER A 137 -0.32 -18.63 -14.40
N GLU A 138 -0.49 -19.88 -14.84
CA GLU A 138 -1.69 -20.32 -15.57
C GLU A 138 -2.94 -20.26 -14.68
N GLU A 139 -2.83 -20.64 -13.40
CA GLU A 139 -3.94 -20.58 -12.45
C GLU A 139 -4.34 -19.15 -12.11
N ILE A 140 -3.37 -18.25 -11.89
CA ILE A 140 -3.59 -16.83 -11.61
C ILE A 140 -4.25 -16.14 -12.83
N HIS A 141 -3.78 -16.44 -14.04
CA HIS A 141 -4.35 -15.88 -15.28
C HIS A 141 -5.76 -16.37 -15.62
N ARG A 142 -6.36 -17.30 -14.85
CA ARG A 142 -7.78 -17.64 -15.00
C ARG A 142 -8.69 -16.48 -14.60
N ASP A 143 -8.23 -15.62 -13.69
CA ASP A 143 -8.87 -14.37 -13.35
C ASP A 143 -7.95 -13.21 -13.78
N GLU A 144 -8.30 -12.59 -14.90
CA GLU A 144 -7.58 -11.43 -15.44
C GLU A 144 -7.46 -10.30 -14.41
N SER A 145 -8.46 -10.12 -13.55
CA SER A 145 -8.43 -9.06 -12.53
C SER A 145 -7.44 -9.39 -11.41
N ALA A 146 -7.34 -10.66 -11.03
CA ALA A 146 -6.36 -11.12 -10.05
C ALA A 146 -4.93 -11.05 -10.61
N ALA A 147 -4.73 -11.46 -11.87
CA ALA A 147 -3.44 -11.36 -12.54
C ALA A 147 -3.00 -9.89 -12.70
N LEU A 148 -3.89 -9.03 -13.19
CA LEU A 148 -3.61 -7.61 -13.36
C LEU A 148 -3.29 -6.92 -12.02
N ASN A 149 -4.02 -7.24 -10.95
CA ASN A 149 -3.68 -6.72 -9.62
C ASN A 149 -2.32 -7.23 -9.13
N PHE A 150 -1.96 -8.47 -9.44
CA PHE A 150 -0.67 -9.03 -9.06
C PHE A 150 0.48 -8.28 -9.75
N HIS A 151 0.38 -8.09 -11.07
CA HIS A 151 1.35 -7.30 -11.85
C HIS A 151 1.46 -5.87 -11.31
N LEU A 152 0.34 -5.16 -11.17
CA LEU A 152 0.35 -3.78 -10.66
C LEU A 152 0.94 -3.67 -9.25
N SER A 153 0.59 -4.61 -8.36
CA SER A 153 1.12 -4.58 -6.99
C SER A 153 2.62 -4.88 -6.94
N HIS A 154 3.11 -5.77 -7.81
CA HIS A 154 4.52 -6.13 -7.87
C HIS A 154 5.38 -5.06 -8.56
N GLU A 155 4.91 -4.53 -9.68
CA GLU A 155 5.65 -3.58 -10.52
C GLU A 155 5.61 -2.15 -9.97
N LEU A 156 4.46 -1.74 -9.42
CA LEU A 156 4.26 -0.38 -8.92
C LEU A 156 4.40 -0.27 -7.40
N GLY A 157 4.45 -1.40 -6.70
CA GLY A 157 4.49 -1.43 -5.23
C GLY A 157 3.24 -0.82 -4.58
N VAL A 158 2.15 -0.65 -5.34
CA VAL A 158 0.88 -0.09 -4.87
C VAL A 158 -0.26 -1.01 -5.25
N ASP A 159 -1.15 -1.28 -4.29
CA ASP A 159 -2.40 -1.97 -4.59
C ASP A 159 -3.37 -0.93 -5.19
N PRO A 160 -3.84 -1.10 -6.44
CA PRO A 160 -4.81 -0.17 -7.05
C PRO A 160 -6.15 -0.12 -6.29
N ARG A 161 -6.42 -1.06 -5.37
CA ARG A 161 -7.57 -1.06 -4.46
C ARG A 161 -7.33 -0.18 -3.22
N GLU A 162 -6.08 0.09 -2.88
CA GLU A 162 -5.65 0.96 -1.78
C GLU A 162 -5.16 2.30 -2.33
N LYS A 163 -6.08 3.05 -2.96
CA LYS A 163 -5.75 4.39 -3.47
C LYS A 163 -5.36 5.32 -2.31
N PRO A 164 -4.28 6.11 -2.44
CA PRO A 164 -3.98 7.17 -1.50
C PRO A 164 -5.20 8.09 -1.32
N SER A 165 -5.63 8.26 -0.06
CA SER A 165 -6.76 9.11 0.35
C SER A 165 -6.29 10.34 1.12
#